data_AF-A0AAJ2CFQ3-F1
#
_entry.id   AF-A0AAJ2CFQ3-F1
#
_cell.length_a   1.000
_cell.length_b   1.000
_cell.length_c   1.000
_cell.angle_alpha   90.00
_cell.angle_beta   90.00
_cell.angle_gamma   90.00
#
_symmetry.space_group_name_H-M   'P 1'
#
loop_
_entity.id
_entity.type
_entity.pdbx_description
1 polymer ?
#
loop_
_entity_poly.entity_id
_entity_poly.type
_entity_poly.pdbx_seq_one_letter_code
_entity_poly.pdbx_strand_id
1 'polypeptide(L)' 'MTNGKFSCSGNSNRIPAGGSGTFSSDNNKITFNDENAWTAEFDWGLILQGTYNYTFDGKKLQMSTDRNGIGNYNYHLEKQ' A
#
# COMPACT_ATOMS: atom_id res chain seq x y z
N MET A 1 -8.12 9.66 -13.63
CA MET A 1 -6.76 9.49 -13.10
C MET A 1 -6.45 10.51 -12.01
N THR A 2 -6.04 10.02 -10.83
CA THR A 2 -5.56 10.82 -9.70
C THR A 2 -4.14 10.40 -9.37
N ASN A 3 -3.25 11.36 -9.13
CA ASN A 3 -1.87 11.09 -8.72
C ASN A 3 -1.58 11.80 -7.40
N GLY A 4 -0.72 11.21 -6.57
CA GLY A 4 -0.35 11.79 -5.31
C GLY A 4 0.87 11.15 -4.68
N LYS A 5 1.24 11.66 -3.51
CA LYS A 5 2.26 11.06 -2.65
C LYS A 5 1.59 10.31 -1.50
N PHE A 6 2.21 9.24 -1.07
CA PHE A 6 1.82 8.53 0.14
C PHE A 6 2.98 8.46 1.11
N SER A 7 2.64 8.46 2.39
CA SER A 7 3.56 8.18 3.48
C SER A 7 2.80 7.31 4.47
N CYS A 8 3.38 6.17 4.82
CA CYS A 8 2.89 5.26 5.82
C CYS A 8 3.91 5.26 6.96
N SER A 9 3.43 5.14 8.19
CA SER A 9 4.25 4.90 9.37
C SER A 9 3.68 3.72 10.13
N GLY A 10 4.52 2.74 10.43
CA GLY A 10 4.15 1.67 11.34
C GLY A 10 4.41 2.05 12.79
N ASN A 11 3.81 1.30 13.71
CA ASN A 11 4.01 1.48 15.14
C ASN A 11 5.45 1.09 15.54
N SER A 12 6.03 1.74 16.56
CA SER A 12 7.43 1.51 16.99
C SER A 12 7.74 0.09 17.44
N ASN A 13 6.73 -0.78 17.59
CA ASN A 13 6.85 -2.09 18.21
C ASN A 13 6.99 -3.27 17.23
N ARG A 14 7.87 -3.11 16.23
CA ARG A 14 8.56 -4.19 15.47
C ARG A 14 8.08 -4.58 14.08
N ILE A 15 7.12 -3.91 13.45
CA ILE A 15 7.04 -4.01 11.98
C ILE A 15 6.61 -2.67 11.43
N PRO A 16 7.52 -1.86 10.85
CA PRO A 16 7.11 -0.62 10.24
C PRO A 16 6.22 -0.96 9.03
N ALA A 17 4.89 -0.92 9.15
CA ALA A 17 4.01 -0.69 7.98
C ALA A 17 4.21 0.73 7.45
N GLY A 18 5.47 1.12 7.28
CA GLY A 18 5.90 2.43 6.87
C GLY A 18 6.65 2.32 5.56
N GLY A 19 6.60 3.39 4.80
CA GLY A 19 7.03 3.47 3.40
C GLY A 19 6.49 4.76 2.81
N SER A 20 7.09 5.24 1.76
CA SER A 20 6.72 6.50 1.14
C SER A 20 7.01 6.46 -0.35
N GLY A 21 6.22 7.20 -1.10
CA GLY A 21 6.46 7.34 -2.51
C GLY A 21 5.29 7.96 -3.22
N THR A 22 5.00 7.45 -4.41
CA THR A 22 3.92 7.97 -5.25
C THR A 22 2.86 6.92 -5.50
N PHE A 23 1.64 7.39 -5.72
CA PHE A 23 0.55 6.55 -6.18
C PHE A 23 -0.17 7.18 -7.37
N SER A 24 -0.76 6.32 -8.18
CA SER A 24 -1.65 6.71 -9.28
C SER A 24 -2.88 5.83 -9.23
N SER A 25 -4.08 6.42 -9.26
CA SER A 25 -5.33 5.68 -9.30
C SER A 25 -6.19 6.03 -10.51
N ASP A 26 -6.74 4.99 -11.13
CA ASP A 26 -7.66 5.10 -12.26
C ASP A 26 -8.53 3.83 -12.34
N ASN A 27 -9.81 3.99 -12.67
CA ASN A 27 -10.73 2.90 -13.00
C ASN A 27 -10.68 1.71 -12.02
N ASN A 28 -10.89 1.99 -10.72
CA ASN A 28 -10.84 1.02 -9.60
C ASN A 28 -9.50 0.34 -9.35
N LYS A 29 -8.42 0.81 -9.99
CA LYS A 29 -7.05 0.37 -9.73
C LYS A 29 -6.23 1.49 -9.14
N ILE A 30 -5.39 1.14 -8.17
CA ILE A 30 -4.39 2.03 -7.60
C ILE A 30 -3.03 1.36 -7.72
N THR A 31 -2.04 2.11 -8.20
CA THR A 31 -0.67 1.63 -8.34
C THR A 31 0.21 2.45 -7.41
N PHE A 32 0.96 1.77 -6.56
CA PHE A 32 1.94 2.36 -5.65
C PHE A 32 3.35 2.09 -6.16
N ASN A 33 4.19 3.11 -6.05
CA ASN A 33 5.62 3.03 -6.27
C ASN A 33 6.33 3.48 -4.99
N ASP A 34 6.86 2.53 -4.25
CA ASP A 34 7.71 2.78 -3.10
C ASP A 34 9.08 3.30 -3.57
N GLU A 35 9.60 4.31 -2.88
CA GLU A 35 10.87 4.98 -3.20
C GLU A 35 11.95 4.76 -2.11
N ASN A 36 11.74 3.82 -1.18
CA ASN A 36 12.62 3.63 -0.02
C ASN A 36 13.55 2.44 -0.20
N ALA A 37 14.73 2.52 0.41
CA ALA A 37 15.66 1.40 0.50
C ALA A 37 15.32 0.55 1.75
N TRP A 38 14.79 -0.66 1.54
CA TRP A 38 14.47 -1.59 2.61
C TRP A 38 15.65 -2.50 2.92
N THR A 39 15.96 -2.68 4.21
CA THR A 39 16.89 -3.72 4.66
C THR A 39 16.17 -5.08 4.68
N ALA A 40 16.92 -6.18 4.52
CA ALA A 40 16.37 -7.52 4.30
C ALA A 40 15.54 -8.09 5.48
N GLU A 41 15.52 -7.43 6.63
CA GLU A 41 14.77 -7.86 7.83
C GLU A 41 13.31 -7.37 7.86
N PHE A 42 12.76 -7.00 6.70
CA PHE A 42 11.39 -6.51 6.57
C PHE A 42 10.44 -7.56 5.98
N ASP A 43 9.19 -7.58 6.44
CA ASP A 43 8.14 -8.35 5.77
C ASP A 43 7.70 -7.58 4.51
N TRP A 44 8.28 -7.95 3.36
CA TRP A 44 8.01 -7.33 2.05
C TRP A 44 6.52 -7.35 1.65
N GLY A 45 5.67 -8.13 2.34
CA GLY A 45 4.21 -8.10 2.20
C GLY A 45 3.58 -6.78 2.66
N LEU A 46 4.27 -6.00 3.50
CA LEU A 46 3.75 -4.76 4.07
C LEU A 46 4.16 -3.50 3.29
N ILE A 47 5.01 -3.64 2.27
CA ILE A 47 5.35 -2.54 1.36
C ILE A 47 4.24 -2.39 0.33
N LEU A 48 3.65 -1.19 0.26
CA LEU A 48 2.74 -0.81 -0.81
C LEU A 48 3.53 -0.62 -2.11
N GLN A 49 3.65 -1.69 -2.87
CA GLN A 49 4.29 -1.72 -4.18
C GLN A 49 3.40 -2.47 -5.18
N GLY A 50 3.24 -1.90 -6.38
CA GLY A 50 2.49 -2.53 -7.48
C GLY A 50 1.03 -2.09 -7.56
N THR A 51 0.22 -2.84 -8.31
CA THR A 51 -1.17 -2.51 -8.61
C THR A 51 -2.15 -3.31 -7.74
N TYR A 52 -3.17 -2.62 -7.25
CA TYR A 52 -4.22 -3.13 -6.38
C TYR A 52 -5.57 -2.77 -6.98
N ASN A 53 -6.55 -3.66 -6.80
CA ASN A 53 -7.94 -3.26 -6.90
C ASN A 53 -8.28 -2.46 -5.64
N TYR A 54 -9.07 -1.39 -5.77
CA TYR A 54 -9.46 -0.60 -4.60
C TYR A 54 -10.89 -0.10 -4.65
N THR A 55 -11.43 0.14 -3.45
CA THR A 55 -12.66 0.91 -3.23
C THR A 55 -12.39 1.98 -2.17
N PHE A 56 -12.95 3.17 -2.39
CA PHE A 56 -12.83 4.28 -1.44
C PHE A 56 -14.17 4.98 -1.26
N ASP A 57 -14.65 5.03 -0.02
CA ASP A 57 -15.94 5.65 0.35
C ASP A 57 -15.77 7.08 0.91
N GLY A 58 -14.61 7.71 0.70
CA GLY A 58 -14.31 9.02 1.30
C GLY A 58 -13.79 8.94 2.75
N LYS A 59 -14.02 7.83 3.44
CA LYS A 59 -13.51 7.54 4.80
C LYS A 59 -12.65 6.28 4.87
N LYS A 60 -13.07 5.22 4.19
CA LYS A 60 -12.41 3.91 4.22
C LYS A 60 -11.86 3.57 2.85
N LEU A 61 -10.59 3.18 2.80
CA LEU A 61 -9.90 2.66 1.63
C LEU A 61 -9.66 1.16 1.82
N GLN A 62 -10.21 0.35 0.93
CA GLN A 62 -10.00 -1.09 0.91
C GLN A 62 -9.22 -1.43 -0.36
N MET A 63 -8.17 -2.22 -0.22
CA MET A 63 -7.30 -2.60 -1.34
C MET A 63 -7.02 -4.09 -1.30
N SER A 64 -6.95 -4.71 -2.48
CA SER A 64 -6.58 -6.11 -2.62
C SER A 64 -5.68 -6.35 -3.83
N THR A 65 -4.73 -7.27 -3.66
CA THR A 65 -3.87 -7.73 -4.76
C THR A 65 -3.60 -9.22 -4.61
N ASP A 66 -3.60 -9.92 -5.74
CA ASP A 66 -3.08 -11.27 -5.84
C ASP A 66 -1.63 -11.17 -6.30
N ARG A 67 -0.69 -11.46 -5.41
CA ARG A 67 0.72 -11.57 -5.79
C ARG A 67 0.94 -13.00 -6.27
N ASN A 68 0.77 -13.25 -7.57
CA ASN A 68 0.99 -14.52 -8.28
C ASN A 68 1.89 -15.52 -7.53
N GLY A 69 1.28 -16.41 -6.72
CA GLY A 69 1.96 -17.50 -6.01
C GLY A 69 2.54 -17.19 -4.62
N ILE A 70 2.48 -15.94 -4.16
CA ILE A 70 2.94 -15.49 -2.83
C ILE A 70 1.76 -15.39 -1.84
N GLY A 71 0.59 -14.99 -2.33
CA GLY A 71 -0.63 -14.90 -1.52
C GLY A 71 -1.54 -13.74 -1.90
N ASN A 72 -2.72 -13.73 -1.27
CA ASN A 72 -3.70 -12.66 -1.40
C ASN A 72 -3.53 -11.68 -0.22
N TYR A 73 -3.28 -10.42 -0.53
CA TYR A 73 -3.12 -9.36 0.46
C TYR A 73 -4.35 -8.45 0.43
N ASN A 74 -4.92 -8.20 1.61
CA ASN A 74 -6.05 -7.31 1.81
C ASN A 74 -5.66 -6.22 2.81
N TYR A 75 -5.89 -4.97 2.44
CA TYR A 75 -5.57 -3.80 3.25
C TYR A 75 -6.85 -3.02 3.54
N HIS A 76 -7.07 -2.70 4.81
CA HIS A 76 -8.17 -1.85 5.26
C HIS A 76 -7.57 -0.62 5.96
N LEU A 77 -7.77 0.55 5.36
CA LEU A 77 -7.22 1.82 5.81
C LEU A 77 -8.37 2.80 6.11
N GLU A 78 -8.24 3.56 7.19
CA GLU A 78 -9.23 4.54 7.62
C GLU A 78 -8.59 5.93 7.68
N LYS A 79 -9.29 6.93 7.15
CA LYS A 79 -8.88 8.33 7.26
C LYS A 79 -8.99 8.78 8.72
N GLN A 80 -7.87 9.23 9.29
CA GLN A 80 -7.81 9.89 10.61
C GLN A 80 -8.44 11.28 10.56
#